data_AF-A0AA91PRC4-F1
#
_entry.id   AF-A0AA91PRC4-F1
#
_cell.length_a   1.000
_cell.length_b   1.000
_cell.length_c   1.000
_cell.angle_alpha   90.00
_cell.angle_beta   90.00
_cell.angle_gamma   90.00
#
_symmetry.space_group_name_H-M   'P 1'
#
loop_
_entity.id
_entity.type
_entity.pdbx_description
1 polymer ?
#
loop_
_entity_poly.entity_id
_entity_poly.type
_entity_poly.pdbx_seq_one_letter_code
_entity_poly.pdbx_strand_id
1 'polypeptide(L)'
;MKKTILDIFKYSGISFFATFLILVALIIPNGVNSFLNGTSFQVPLNMLTIAGVANGSENSLEIHFTQIFFWQILLLYTCLTFIIFGIVYAKKNKKALYLVISLLAMGTLVLGSAQLSRLQQEPLKTTTVQDIDSIINSKGNSIIYVGRENCPDCILYKPKLISYLEKEKLEINYLDTTGNKNDVDDFRKYYNKLGVESIPAVIFIKNGEIEQILYGDKEAKNIEHTIKFFETS
;
A
#
# COMPACT_ATOMS: atom_id res chain seq x y z
N MET A 1 6.95 -40.28 -25.42
CA MET A 1 6.35 -39.24 -24.55
C MET A 1 6.79 -39.35 -23.09
N LYS A 2 6.73 -40.53 -22.45
CA LYS A 2 7.01 -40.71 -21.01
C LYS A 2 8.44 -40.32 -20.58
N LYS A 3 9.46 -40.68 -21.36
CA LYS A 3 10.88 -40.38 -21.07
C LYS A 3 11.18 -38.88 -21.10
N THR A 4 10.57 -38.16 -22.05
CA THR A 4 10.73 -36.72 -22.22
C THR A 4 10.12 -35.93 -21.07
N ILE A 5 8.99 -36.37 -20.52
CA ILE A 5 8.36 -35.75 -19.35
C ILE A 5 9.23 -35.96 -18.10
N LEU A 6 9.82 -37.16 -17.95
CA LEU A 6 10.68 -37.49 -16.80
C LEU A 6 11.97 -36.66 -16.77
N ASP A 7 12.59 -36.43 -17.93
CA ASP A 7 13.80 -35.61 -18.05
C ASP A 7 13.53 -34.12 -17.78
N ILE A 8 12.33 -33.63 -18.13
CA ILE A 8 11.87 -32.26 -17.83
C ILE A 8 11.70 -32.05 -16.31
N PHE A 9 11.15 -33.04 -15.59
CA PHE A 9 11.01 -32.98 -14.13
C PHE A 9 12.37 -33.01 -13.41
N LYS A 10 13.33 -33.78 -13.93
CA LYS A 10 14.65 -33.92 -13.30
C LYS A 10 15.51 -32.66 -13.43
N TYR A 11 15.42 -31.94 -14.56
CA TYR A 11 16.20 -30.72 -14.79
C TYR A 11 15.59 -29.47 -14.15
N SER A 12 14.25 -29.38 -14.11
CA SER A 12 13.57 -28.22 -13.52
C SER A 12 13.67 -28.19 -11.99
N GLY A 13 13.58 -29.34 -11.30
CA GLY A 13 13.61 -29.39 -9.84
C GLY A 13 14.96 -28.98 -9.22
N ILE A 14 16.08 -29.34 -9.84
CA ILE A 14 17.42 -29.06 -9.31
C ILE A 14 17.83 -27.60 -9.55
N SER A 15 17.52 -27.07 -10.74
CA SER A 15 17.76 -25.65 -11.06
C SER A 15 16.90 -24.74 -10.17
N PHE A 16 15.65 -25.15 -9.90
CA PHE A 16 14.71 -24.42 -9.05
C PHE A 16 15.23 -24.22 -7.63
N PHE A 17 15.69 -25.30 -6.99
CA PHE A 17 16.17 -25.25 -5.61
C PHE A 17 17.43 -24.42 -5.46
N ALA A 18 18.35 -24.52 -6.43
CA ALA A 18 19.61 -23.77 -6.43
C ALA A 18 19.38 -22.26 -6.61
N THR A 19 18.52 -21.85 -7.55
CA THR A 19 18.23 -20.42 -7.77
C THR A 19 17.47 -19.80 -6.60
N PHE A 20 16.56 -20.55 -5.97
CA PHE A 20 15.85 -20.10 -4.77
C PHE A 20 16.81 -19.94 -3.58
N LEU A 21 17.71 -20.90 -3.36
CA LEU A 21 18.73 -20.80 -2.30
C LEU A 21 19.65 -19.58 -2.50
N ILE A 22 20.08 -19.31 -3.74
CA ILE A 22 20.95 -18.18 -4.06
C ILE A 22 20.23 -16.84 -3.85
N LEU A 23 18.96 -16.75 -4.23
CA LEU A 23 18.15 -15.54 -4.02
C LEU A 23 17.97 -15.25 -2.52
N VAL A 24 17.62 -16.29 -1.75
CA VAL A 24 17.50 -16.21 -0.29
C VAL A 24 18.84 -15.83 0.35
N ALA A 25 19.95 -16.40 -0.13
CA ALA A 25 21.29 -16.11 0.37
C ALA A 25 21.83 -14.72 0.01
N LEU A 26 21.31 -14.04 -1.02
CA LEU A 26 21.72 -12.67 -1.39
C LEU A 26 20.90 -11.59 -0.70
N ILE A 27 19.65 -11.89 -0.34
CA ILE A 27 18.75 -10.93 0.30
C ILE A 27 19.03 -10.84 1.81
N ILE A 28 19.33 -11.97 2.47
CA ILE A 28 19.56 -12.02 3.92
C ILE A 28 20.79 -11.21 4.38
N PRO A 29 21.99 -11.29 3.74
CA PRO A 29 23.17 -10.60 4.25
C PRO A 29 23.15 -9.08 4.04
N ASN A 30 22.53 -8.61 2.94
CA ASN A 30 22.50 -7.19 2.61
C ASN A 30 21.56 -6.38 3.52
N GLY A 31 20.49 -7.00 4.02
CA GLY A 31 19.63 -6.40 5.04
C GLY A 31 20.32 -6.30 6.41
N VAL A 32 21.10 -7.31 6.78
CA VAL A 32 21.79 -7.38 8.08
C VAL A 32 22.95 -6.39 8.18
N ASN A 33 23.75 -6.21 7.12
CA ASN A 33 24.85 -5.24 7.12
C ASN A 33 24.39 -3.77 7.22
N SER A 34 23.20 -3.46 6.70
CA SER A 34 22.63 -2.11 6.78
C SER A 34 22.09 -1.79 8.19
N PHE A 35 21.63 -2.82 8.91
CA PHE A 35 21.16 -2.72 10.30
C PHE A 35 22.31 -2.53 11.30
N LEU A 36 23.46 -3.17 11.09
CA LEU A 36 24.62 -3.04 11.97
C LEU A 36 25.30 -1.66 11.91
N ASN A 37 25.12 -0.90 10.81
CA ASN A 37 25.75 0.40 10.61
C ASN A 37 24.89 1.61 11.03
N GLY A 38 23.76 1.37 11.73
CA GLY A 38 23.06 2.42 12.49
C GLY A 38 22.47 3.58 11.68
N THR A 39 22.29 3.43 10.37
CA THR A 39 21.62 4.45 9.56
C THR A 39 20.13 4.18 9.52
N SER A 40 19.32 5.10 10.03
CA SER A 40 17.86 5.09 9.85
C SER A 40 17.54 5.35 8.38
N PHE A 41 17.38 4.27 7.62
CA PHE A 41 17.04 4.32 6.20
C PHE A 41 15.51 4.45 6.06
N GLN A 42 15.02 5.68 5.96
CA GLN A 42 13.64 5.93 5.50
C GLN A 42 13.62 5.88 3.98
N VAL A 43 13.22 4.74 3.43
CA VAL A 43 12.81 4.66 2.02
C VAL A 43 11.29 4.79 1.97
N PRO A 44 10.75 5.78 1.25
CA PRO A 44 9.34 5.78 0.92
C PRO A 44 9.17 4.92 -0.33
N LEU A 45 9.20 3.60 -0.18
CA LEU A 45 8.66 2.71 -1.19
C LEU A 45 7.70 1.75 -0.51
N ASN A 46 6.50 1.63 -1.07
CA ASN A 46 5.45 0.66 -0.78
C ASN A 46 5.89 -0.82 -0.95
N MET A 47 7.12 -1.16 -0.58
CA MET A 47 7.79 -2.41 -0.93
C MET A 47 8.40 -3.12 0.31
N LEU A 48 8.79 -2.39 1.36
CA LEU A 48 9.27 -2.99 2.62
C LEU A 48 9.09 -2.02 3.80
N THR A 49 8.29 -2.40 4.80
CA THR A 49 8.23 -1.68 6.08
C THR A 49 9.17 -2.39 7.06
N ILE A 50 10.31 -1.76 7.38
CA ILE A 50 11.21 -2.24 8.42
C ILE A 50 10.89 -1.46 9.68
N ALA A 51 10.16 -2.07 10.62
CA ALA A 51 9.92 -1.48 11.93
C ALA A 51 11.01 -1.95 12.89
N GLY A 52 11.90 -1.03 13.29
CA GLY A 52 12.86 -1.26 14.36
C GLY A 52 12.41 -0.53 15.61
N VAL A 53 12.06 -1.26 16.68
CA VAL A 53 11.81 -0.67 18.00
C VAL A 53 13.09 -0.79 18.82
N ALA A 54 13.83 0.30 18.96
CA ALA A 54 14.98 0.36 19.86
C ALA A 54 14.51 0.69 21.28
N ASN A 55 14.00 -0.31 22.01
CA ASN A 55 13.81 -0.21 23.45
C ASN A 55 14.92 -1.00 24.12
N GLY A 56 15.67 -0.34 25.02
CA GLY A 56 17.02 -0.70 25.47
C GLY A 56 17.22 -2.00 26.25
N SER A 57 16.64 -3.12 25.83
CA SER A 57 17.02 -4.45 26.34
C SER A 57 16.71 -5.62 25.41
N GLU A 58 16.00 -5.46 24.28
CA GLU A 58 15.79 -6.56 23.33
C GLU A 58 15.58 -6.01 21.92
N ASN A 59 16.45 -6.41 20.99
CA ASN A 59 16.32 -6.06 19.58
C ASN A 59 15.52 -7.16 18.89
N SER A 60 14.22 -6.96 18.70
CA SER A 60 13.39 -7.81 17.82
C SER A 60 13.25 -7.14 16.45
N LEU A 61 13.63 -7.86 15.41
CA LEU A 61 13.46 -7.47 14.01
C LEU A 61 12.24 -8.22 13.46
N GLU A 62 11.10 -7.54 13.35
CA GLU A 62 9.93 -8.09 12.66
C GLU A 62 9.86 -7.53 11.23
N ILE A 63 10.05 -8.41 10.25
CA ILE A 63 9.98 -8.07 8.83
C ILE A 63 8.57 -8.41 8.35
N HIS A 64 7.72 -7.39 8.20
CA HIS A 64 6.41 -7.55 7.59
C HIS A 64 6.49 -7.39 6.07
N PHE A 65 6.46 -8.51 5.35
CA PHE A 65 6.29 -8.51 3.90
C PHE A 65 4.82 -8.24 3.57
N THR A 66 4.53 -7.19 2.80
CA THR A 66 3.19 -6.93 2.29
C THR A 66 2.77 -8.06 1.34
N GLN A 67 1.51 -8.49 1.37
CA GLN A 67 1.04 -9.58 0.49
C GLN A 67 1.32 -9.28 -0.99
N ILE A 68 1.29 -8.01 -1.38
CA ILE A 68 1.56 -7.52 -2.74
C ILE A 68 2.98 -7.90 -3.21
N PHE A 69 3.98 -7.82 -2.32
CA PHE A 69 5.36 -8.15 -2.64
C PHE A 69 5.56 -9.63 -2.97
N PHE A 70 4.86 -10.51 -2.25
CA PHE A 70 4.90 -11.95 -2.49
C PHE A 70 4.33 -12.29 -3.88
N TRP A 71 3.21 -11.67 -4.26
CA TRP A 71 2.61 -11.84 -5.58
C TRP A 71 3.50 -11.32 -6.72
N GLN A 72 4.25 -10.23 -6.50
CA GLN A 72 5.18 -9.70 -7.50
C GLN A 72 6.38 -10.64 -7.75
N ILE A 73 6.95 -11.22 -6.70
CA ILE A 73 8.04 -12.22 -6.82
C ILE A 73 7.53 -13.47 -7.52
N LEU A 74 6.34 -13.96 -7.15
CA LEU A 74 5.73 -15.14 -7.77
C LEU A 74 5.46 -14.90 -9.26
N LEU A 75 4.97 -13.70 -9.62
CA LEU A 75 4.75 -13.29 -11.00
C LEU A 75 6.05 -13.25 -11.79
N LEU A 76 7.09 -12.57 -11.29
CA LEU A 76 8.41 -12.52 -11.94
C LEU A 76 8.99 -13.92 -12.17
N TYR A 77 8.82 -14.81 -11.20
CA TYR A 77 9.24 -16.21 -11.30
C TYR A 77 8.48 -16.95 -12.42
N THR A 78 7.14 -16.86 -12.47
CA THR A 78 6.35 -17.49 -13.53
C THR A 78 6.79 -16.98 -14.91
N CYS A 79 6.99 -15.67 -15.05
CA CYS A 79 7.48 -15.02 -16.26
C CYS A 79 8.83 -15.60 -16.74
N LEU A 80 9.81 -15.71 -15.85
CA LEU A 80 11.12 -16.28 -16.18
C LEU A 80 11.02 -17.75 -16.63
N THR A 81 10.17 -18.55 -15.98
CA THR A 81 9.98 -19.96 -16.38
C THR A 81 9.36 -20.08 -17.77
N PHE A 82 8.39 -19.22 -18.12
CA PHE A 82 7.78 -19.20 -19.45
C PHE A 82 8.75 -18.73 -20.55
N ILE A 83 9.65 -17.80 -20.25
CA ILE A 83 10.71 -17.37 -21.18
C ILE A 83 11.68 -18.52 -21.43
N ILE A 84 12.18 -19.16 -20.37
CA ILE A 84 13.14 -20.28 -20.47
C ILE A 84 12.50 -21.42 -21.27
N PHE A 85 11.24 -21.76 -20.97
CA PHE A 85 10.52 -22.80 -21.71
C PHE A 85 10.33 -22.44 -23.19
N GLY A 86 10.00 -21.18 -23.49
CA GLY A 86 9.89 -20.67 -24.86
C GLY A 86 11.20 -20.76 -25.65
N ILE A 87 12.33 -20.40 -25.04
CA ILE A 87 13.67 -20.48 -25.65
C ILE A 87 14.06 -21.94 -25.95
N VAL A 88 13.89 -22.83 -24.97
CA VAL A 88 14.21 -24.26 -25.12
C VAL A 88 13.36 -24.90 -26.22
N TYR A 89 12.07 -24.55 -26.28
CA TYR A 89 11.14 -25.08 -27.27
C TYR A 89 11.41 -24.54 -28.69
N ALA A 90 11.73 -23.24 -28.82
CA ALA A 90 12.09 -22.63 -30.10
C ALA A 90 13.37 -23.24 -30.70
N LYS A 91 14.37 -23.52 -29.86
CA LYS A 91 15.62 -24.17 -30.28
C LYS A 91 15.38 -25.60 -30.80
N LYS A 92 14.42 -26.32 -30.22
CA LYS A 92 14.10 -27.71 -30.60
C LYS A 92 13.30 -27.80 -31.91
N ASN A 93 12.32 -26.91 -32.12
CA ASN A 93 11.38 -27.01 -33.23
C ASN A 93 11.64 -26.02 -34.38
N LYS A 94 12.69 -25.19 -34.32
CA LYS A 94 13.01 -24.12 -35.30
C LYS A 94 11.84 -23.17 -35.63
N LYS A 95 10.83 -23.09 -34.77
CA LYS A 95 9.64 -22.24 -34.97
C LYS A 95 9.66 -21.09 -33.95
N ALA A 96 10.03 -19.90 -34.42
CA ALA A 96 10.07 -18.66 -33.63
C ALA A 96 8.70 -18.21 -33.10
N LEU A 97 7.60 -18.76 -33.64
CA LEU A 97 6.22 -18.45 -33.25
C LEU A 97 5.96 -18.62 -31.74
N TYR A 98 6.55 -19.62 -31.09
CA TYR A 98 6.34 -19.85 -29.66
C TYR A 98 7.02 -18.82 -28.75
N LEU A 99 8.13 -18.22 -29.19
CA LEU A 99 8.74 -17.10 -28.47
C LEU A 99 7.84 -15.85 -28.52
N VAL A 100 7.22 -15.59 -29.67
CA VAL A 100 6.30 -14.45 -29.86
C VAL A 100 5.04 -14.61 -29.00
N ILE A 101 4.46 -15.82 -28.93
CA ILE A 101 3.30 -16.11 -28.08
C ILE A 101 3.64 -15.92 -26.58
N SER A 102 4.83 -16.36 -26.15
CA SER A 102 5.28 -16.18 -24.77
C SER A 102 5.49 -14.69 -24.42
N LEU A 103 6.09 -13.91 -25.33
CA LEU A 103 6.25 -12.46 -25.20
C LEU A 103 4.90 -11.72 -25.17
N LEU A 104 3.92 -12.14 -25.96
CA LEU A 104 2.58 -11.55 -25.95
C LEU A 104 1.83 -11.87 -24.64
N ALA A 105 1.88 -13.11 -24.17
CA ALA A 105 1.29 -13.50 -22.89
C ALA A 105 1.92 -12.70 -21.73
N MET A 106 3.24 -12.55 -21.74
CA MET A 106 3.98 -11.70 -20.80
C MET A 106 3.48 -10.24 -20.82
N GLY A 107 3.37 -9.66 -22.01
CA GLY A 107 2.88 -8.29 -22.19
C GLY A 107 1.49 -8.09 -21.61
N THR A 108 0.56 -9.02 -21.86
CA THR A 108 -0.80 -8.94 -21.30
C THR A 108 -0.84 -9.04 -19.77
N LEU A 109 0.06 -9.85 -19.18
CA LEU A 109 0.12 -10.09 -17.73
C LEU A 109 0.74 -8.88 -17.00
N VAL A 110 1.75 -8.25 -17.58
CA VAL A 110 2.37 -7.01 -17.09
C VAL A 110 1.44 -5.81 -17.25
N LEU A 111 0.69 -5.72 -18.35
CA LEU A 111 -0.32 -4.66 -18.54
C LEU A 111 -1.49 -4.81 -17.57
N GLY A 112 -1.91 -6.04 -17.26
CA GLY A 112 -2.95 -6.31 -16.26
C GLY A 112 -2.52 -5.93 -14.84
N SER A 113 -1.27 -6.20 -14.44
CA SER A 113 -0.77 -5.80 -13.12
C SER A 113 -0.60 -4.28 -13.00
N ALA A 114 -0.20 -3.60 -14.08
CA ALA A 114 -0.11 -2.13 -14.11
C ALA A 114 -1.48 -1.44 -13.96
N GLN A 115 -2.57 -2.05 -14.43
CA GLN A 115 -3.92 -1.53 -14.18
C GLN A 115 -4.36 -1.74 -12.72
N LEU A 116 -3.98 -2.86 -12.10
CA LEU A 116 -4.32 -3.15 -10.70
C LEU A 116 -3.66 -2.18 -9.72
N SER A 117 -2.43 -1.73 -10.01
CA SER A 117 -1.75 -0.72 -9.18
C SER A 117 -2.44 0.65 -9.20
N ARG A 118 -3.18 0.98 -10.27
CA ARG A 118 -3.96 2.23 -10.35
C ARG A 118 -5.27 2.16 -9.57
N LEU A 119 -5.81 0.97 -9.34
CA LEU A 119 -7.01 0.76 -8.52
C LEU A 119 -6.75 0.84 -7.01
N GLN A 120 -5.49 0.96 -6.60
CA GLN A 120 -5.10 0.89 -5.20
C GLN A 120 -4.47 2.19 -4.66
N GLN A 121 -4.54 3.29 -5.42
CA GLN A 121 -4.31 4.61 -4.85
C GLN A 121 -5.56 4.96 -4.03
N GLU A 122 -5.54 4.67 -2.72
CA GLU A 122 -6.61 5.11 -1.82
C GLU A 122 -6.78 6.63 -1.97
N PRO A 123 -8.01 7.16 -2.08
CA PRO A 123 -8.30 8.59 -2.23
C PRO A 123 -8.06 9.40 -0.94
N LEU A 124 -7.16 8.92 -0.09
CA LEU A 124 -6.83 9.45 1.22
C LEU A 124 -5.35 9.83 1.24
N LYS A 125 -5.08 11.12 1.28
CA LYS A 125 -3.73 11.67 1.38
C LYS A 125 -3.34 11.81 2.85
N THR A 126 -2.43 10.96 3.31
CA THR A 126 -1.92 11.04 4.69
C THR A 126 -1.35 12.43 4.98
N THR A 127 -1.77 13.02 6.10
CA THR A 127 -1.39 14.37 6.53
C THR A 127 -1.02 14.39 8.02
N THR A 128 -0.29 15.42 8.43
CA THR A 128 0.11 15.66 9.82
C THR A 128 -0.69 16.79 10.45
N VAL A 129 -0.60 16.90 11.78
CA VAL A 129 -1.19 18.03 12.53
C VAL A 129 -0.65 19.38 12.03
N GLN A 130 0.65 19.44 11.71
CA GLN A 130 1.31 20.65 11.22
C GLN A 130 0.79 21.09 9.85
N ASP A 131 0.46 20.13 8.98
CA ASP A 131 -0.12 20.41 7.67
C ASP A 131 -1.53 21.00 7.82
N ILE A 132 -2.34 20.45 8.73
CA ILE A 132 -3.69 20.94 9.02
C ILE A 132 -3.62 22.36 9.58
N ASP A 133 -2.73 22.61 10.54
CA ASP A 133 -2.50 23.95 11.09
C ASP A 133 -2.06 24.92 9.99
N SER A 134 -1.25 24.47 9.03
CA SER A 134 -0.82 25.28 7.89
C SER A 134 -1.98 25.63 6.95
N ILE A 135 -2.90 24.69 6.70
CA ILE A 135 -4.13 24.94 5.92
C ILE A 135 -5.00 25.99 6.61
N ILE A 136 -5.20 25.85 7.93
CA ILE A 136 -5.98 26.80 8.74
C ILE A 136 -5.34 28.20 8.68
N ASN A 137 -4.04 28.30 8.98
CA ASN A 137 -3.33 29.58 9.05
C ASN A 137 -3.22 30.29 7.69
N SER A 138 -3.14 29.53 6.60
CA SER A 138 -3.11 30.06 5.23
C SER A 138 -4.50 30.44 4.69
N LYS A 139 -5.55 30.26 5.50
CA LYS A 139 -6.95 30.43 5.08
C LYS A 139 -7.32 29.55 3.89
N GLY A 140 -6.77 28.34 3.83
CA GLY A 140 -7.03 27.36 2.79
C GLY A 140 -8.39 26.67 2.95
N ASN A 141 -8.74 25.89 1.93
CA ASN A 141 -9.89 25.00 1.95
C ASN A 141 -9.40 23.55 1.96
N SER A 142 -10.04 22.69 2.75
CA SER A 142 -9.70 21.26 2.81
C SER A 142 -10.81 20.44 3.43
N ILE A 143 -10.91 19.19 2.99
CA ILE A 143 -11.68 18.13 3.66
C ILE A 143 -10.68 17.19 4.35
N ILE A 144 -10.88 16.89 5.62
CA ILE A 144 -9.97 16.05 6.41
C ILE A 144 -10.76 14.92 7.08
N TYR A 145 -10.41 13.68 6.75
CA TYR A 145 -10.85 12.52 7.50
C TYR A 145 -9.92 12.26 8.69
N VAL A 146 -10.49 12.08 9.89
CA VAL A 146 -9.76 11.74 11.12
C VAL A 146 -10.20 10.36 11.59
N GLY A 147 -9.24 9.44 11.71
CA GLY A 147 -9.51 8.05 12.09
C GLY A 147 -8.27 7.32 12.60
N ARG A 148 -8.39 6.01 12.83
CA ARG A 148 -7.27 5.11 13.17
C ARG A 148 -7.56 3.68 12.73
N GLU A 149 -6.51 2.93 12.41
CA GLU A 149 -6.63 1.54 11.95
C GLU A 149 -7.18 0.60 13.03
N ASN A 150 -6.92 0.88 14.30
CA ASN A 150 -7.31 0.05 15.44
C ASN A 150 -8.63 0.52 16.11
N CYS A 151 -9.52 1.22 15.39
CA CYS A 151 -10.83 1.63 15.88
C CYS A 151 -11.93 0.84 15.17
N PRO A 152 -12.79 0.08 15.88
CA PRO A 152 -13.88 -0.68 15.27
C PRO A 152 -14.76 0.16 14.34
N ASP A 153 -15.14 1.37 14.78
CA ASP A 153 -16.01 2.24 13.99
C ASP A 153 -15.28 2.82 12.76
N CYS A 154 -13.99 3.15 12.88
CA CYS A 154 -13.19 3.63 11.75
C CYS A 154 -13.00 2.54 10.69
N ILE A 155 -12.80 1.28 11.10
CA ILE A 155 -12.66 0.14 10.18
C ILE A 155 -13.95 -0.04 9.35
N LEU A 156 -15.12 0.18 9.96
CA LEU A 156 -16.41 0.05 9.26
C LEU A 156 -16.72 1.27 8.37
N TYR A 157 -16.28 2.46 8.78
CA TYR A 157 -16.59 3.71 8.09
C TYR A 157 -15.64 4.01 6.92
N LYS A 158 -14.33 3.83 7.11
CA LYS A 158 -13.28 4.08 6.10
C LYS A 158 -13.61 3.51 4.70
N PRO A 159 -14.03 2.23 4.54
CA PRO A 159 -14.31 1.67 3.22
C PRO A 159 -15.52 2.33 2.54
N LYS A 160 -16.53 2.77 3.30
CA LYS A 160 -17.69 3.48 2.75
C LYS A 160 -17.28 4.85 2.21
N LEU A 161 -16.45 5.56 2.97
CA LEU A 161 -15.89 6.85 2.55
C LEU A 161 -15.03 6.71 1.30
N ILE A 162 -14.11 5.74 1.27
CA ILE A 162 -13.26 5.47 0.09
C ILE A 162 -14.10 5.18 -1.14
N SER A 163 -15.11 4.30 -1.03
CA SER A 163 -15.98 3.96 -2.15
C SER A 163 -16.69 5.19 -2.73
N TYR A 164 -17.10 6.14 -1.89
CA TYR A 164 -17.68 7.40 -2.33
C TYR A 164 -16.65 8.30 -3.03
N LEU A 165 -15.48 8.50 -2.41
CA LEU A 165 -14.42 9.35 -2.94
C LEU A 165 -13.93 8.86 -4.31
N GLU A 166 -13.76 7.54 -4.48
CA GLU A 166 -13.39 6.94 -5.77
C GLU A 166 -14.46 7.18 -6.85
N LYS A 167 -15.73 7.03 -6.50
CA LYS A 167 -16.86 7.25 -7.42
C LYS A 167 -16.91 8.68 -7.92
N GLU A 168 -16.66 9.65 -7.04
CA GLU A 168 -16.67 11.07 -7.37
C GLU A 168 -15.29 11.60 -7.82
N LYS A 169 -14.26 10.73 -7.83
CA LYS A 169 -12.87 11.06 -8.17
C LYS A 169 -12.29 12.18 -7.31
N LEU A 170 -12.60 12.15 -6.02
CA LEU A 170 -12.13 13.10 -5.03
C LEU A 170 -10.97 12.50 -4.23
N GLU A 171 -10.04 13.35 -3.82
CA GLU A 171 -8.97 13.01 -2.88
C GLU A 171 -9.11 13.96 -1.68
N ILE A 172 -9.05 13.42 -0.47
CA ILE A 172 -9.13 14.22 0.77
C ILE A 172 -7.95 13.92 1.68
N ASN A 173 -7.66 14.83 2.61
CA ASN A 173 -6.60 14.64 3.59
C ASN A 173 -7.04 13.62 4.66
N TYR A 174 -6.09 12.82 5.16
CA TYR A 174 -6.32 11.81 6.19
C TYR A 174 -5.34 11.98 7.35
N LEU A 175 -5.87 12.25 8.54
CA LEU A 175 -5.12 12.27 9.79
C LEU A 175 -5.26 10.91 10.47
N ASP A 176 -4.18 10.11 10.41
CA ASP A 176 -4.08 8.88 11.18
C ASP A 176 -3.72 9.18 12.63
N THR A 177 -4.58 8.77 13.55
CA THR A 177 -4.43 8.95 15.00
C THR A 177 -3.91 7.69 15.69
N THR A 178 -3.36 6.74 14.93
CA THR A 178 -2.71 5.53 15.45
C THR A 178 -1.39 5.90 16.15
N GLY A 179 -1.16 5.35 17.34
CA GLY A 179 0.06 5.59 18.10
C GLY A 179 0.03 4.91 19.47
N ASN A 180 1.03 5.18 20.30
CA ASN A 180 1.03 4.75 21.69
C ASN A 180 -0.03 5.53 22.50
N LYS A 181 -0.21 5.19 23.78
CA LYS A 181 -1.23 5.83 24.62
C LYS A 181 -1.08 7.36 24.70
N ASN A 182 0.14 7.87 24.82
CA ASN A 182 0.41 9.30 24.90
C ASN A 182 0.09 9.98 23.57
N ASP A 183 0.51 9.38 22.45
CA ASP A 183 0.22 9.89 21.11
C ASP A 183 -1.29 10.00 20.88
N VAL A 184 -2.04 8.95 21.24
CA VAL A 184 -3.51 8.92 21.10
C VAL A 184 -4.17 10.01 21.95
N ASP A 185 -3.67 10.27 23.16
CA ASP A 185 -4.19 11.32 24.02
C ASP A 185 -3.85 12.72 23.48
N ASP A 186 -2.69 12.90 22.85
CA ASP A 186 -2.30 14.16 22.22
C ASP A 186 -3.08 14.43 20.93
N PHE A 187 -3.29 13.41 20.09
CA PHE A 187 -4.21 13.49 18.95
C PHE A 187 -5.62 13.85 19.42
N ARG A 188 -6.11 13.23 20.51
CA ARG A 188 -7.40 13.56 21.10
C ARG A 188 -7.50 15.02 21.51
N LYS A 189 -6.50 15.54 22.22
CA LYS A 189 -6.46 16.96 22.57
C LYS A 189 -6.47 17.84 21.32
N TYR A 190 -5.77 17.44 20.27
CA TYR A 190 -5.71 18.19 19.02
C TYR A 190 -7.07 18.25 18.32
N TYR A 191 -7.67 17.12 17.96
CA TYR A 191 -8.95 17.14 17.24
C TYR A 191 -10.10 17.69 18.09
N ASN A 192 -10.05 17.55 19.43
CA ASN A 192 -11.01 18.20 20.33
C ASN A 192 -10.91 19.73 20.26
N LYS A 193 -9.71 20.30 20.09
CA LYS A 193 -9.54 21.76 19.88
C LYS A 193 -10.16 22.23 18.57
N LEU A 194 -10.22 21.35 17.58
CA LEU A 194 -10.92 21.56 16.31
C LEU A 194 -12.44 21.30 16.43
N GLY A 195 -12.97 21.01 17.62
CA GLY A 195 -14.40 20.74 17.82
C GLY A 195 -14.85 19.33 17.44
N VAL A 196 -13.93 18.40 17.14
CA VAL A 196 -14.25 16.99 16.90
C VAL A 196 -14.42 16.28 18.24
N GLU A 197 -15.63 15.77 18.52
CA GLU A 197 -15.92 15.10 19.80
C GLU A 197 -15.55 13.61 19.80
N SER A 198 -15.60 12.98 18.63
CA SER A 198 -15.36 11.54 18.46
C SER A 198 -14.87 11.22 17.05
N ILE A 199 -14.18 10.09 16.91
CA ILE A 199 -13.75 9.53 15.61
C ILE A 199 -14.55 8.26 15.31
N PRO A 200 -14.79 7.89 14.04
CA PRO A 200 -14.37 8.57 12.81
C PRO A 200 -15.11 9.90 12.56
N ALA A 201 -14.38 10.91 12.08
CA ALA A 201 -14.95 12.20 11.72
C ALA A 201 -14.40 12.75 10.41
N VAL A 202 -15.20 13.55 9.70
CA VAL A 202 -14.78 14.29 8.50
C VAL A 202 -14.99 15.78 8.73
N ILE A 203 -13.91 16.55 8.67
CA ILE A 203 -13.86 17.99 8.93
C ILE A 203 -13.84 18.73 7.60
N PHE A 204 -14.68 19.76 7.47
CA PHE A 204 -14.72 20.67 6.33
C PHE A 204 -14.15 22.02 6.76
N ILE A 205 -13.03 22.41 6.16
CA ILE A 205 -12.34 23.68 6.44
C ILE A 205 -12.52 24.60 5.24
N LYS A 206 -13.08 25.79 5.44
CA LYS A 206 -13.25 26.81 4.41
C LYS A 206 -12.68 28.14 4.91
N ASN A 207 -11.83 28.78 4.09
CA ASN A 207 -11.15 30.02 4.44
C ASN A 207 -10.38 29.95 5.78
N GLY A 208 -9.87 28.76 6.13
CA GLY A 208 -9.20 28.49 7.40
C GLY A 208 -10.12 28.31 8.62
N GLU A 209 -11.44 28.32 8.44
CA GLU A 209 -12.41 28.09 9.50
C GLU A 209 -13.09 26.73 9.34
N ILE A 210 -13.49 26.13 10.45
CA ILE A 210 -14.20 24.85 10.46
C ILE A 210 -15.67 25.14 10.18
N GLU A 211 -16.13 24.76 8.99
CA GLU A 211 -17.51 25.00 8.54
C GLU A 211 -18.45 23.91 9.05
N GLN A 212 -17.99 22.66 9.01
CA GLN A 212 -18.81 21.50 9.37
C GLN A 212 -17.94 20.32 9.81
N ILE A 213 -18.50 19.49 10.68
CA ILE A 213 -17.92 18.20 11.09
C ILE A 213 -19.00 17.13 10.92
N LEU A 214 -18.65 16.02 10.27
CA LEU A 214 -19.51 14.85 10.14
C LEU A 214 -18.97 13.67 10.93
N TYR A 215 -19.85 12.95 11.63
CA TYR A 215 -19.48 11.81 12.48
C TYR A 215 -20.02 10.47 11.95
N GLY A 216 -19.09 9.61 11.55
CA GLY A 216 -19.33 8.20 11.23
C GLY A 216 -20.62 7.89 10.45
N ASP A 217 -21.23 6.74 10.76
CA ASP A 217 -22.43 6.25 10.08
C ASP A 217 -23.72 7.02 10.40
N LYS A 218 -23.75 7.78 11.50
CA LYS A 218 -24.92 8.59 11.88
C LYS A 218 -25.22 9.66 10.81
N GLU A 219 -24.18 10.14 10.14
CA GLU A 219 -24.28 11.17 9.11
C GLU A 219 -23.70 10.71 7.75
N ALA A 220 -23.27 9.45 7.63
CA ALA A 220 -22.77 8.88 6.38
C ALA A 220 -23.76 8.98 5.22
N LYS A 221 -25.09 8.95 5.48
CA LYS A 221 -26.10 9.21 4.43
C LYS A 221 -26.04 10.63 3.87
N ASN A 222 -25.44 11.56 4.59
CA ASN A 222 -25.32 12.97 4.24
C ASN A 222 -23.94 13.36 3.71
N ILE A 223 -22.95 12.45 3.75
CA ILE A 223 -21.59 12.78 3.34
C ILE A 223 -21.52 13.12 1.85
N GLU A 224 -22.29 12.40 1.02
CA GLU A 224 -22.33 12.65 -0.42
C GLU A 224 -22.85 14.07 -0.74
N HIS A 225 -23.94 14.45 -0.09
CA HIS A 225 -24.55 15.76 -0.27
C HIS A 225 -23.65 16.88 0.25
N THR A 226 -23.03 16.67 1.42
CA THR A 226 -22.18 17.67 2.08
C THR A 226 -20.90 17.93 1.30
N ILE A 227 -20.23 16.88 0.81
CA ILE A 227 -19.00 17.03 0.00
C ILE A 227 -19.30 17.77 -1.30
N LYS A 228 -20.40 17.44 -1.98
CA LYS A 228 -20.80 18.16 -3.21
C LYS A 228 -21.11 19.63 -2.95
N PHE A 229 -21.81 19.93 -1.87
CA PHE A 229 -22.14 21.31 -1.50
C PHE A 229 -20.88 22.12 -1.20
N PHE A 230 -19.92 21.52 -0.49
CA PHE A 230 -18.66 22.15 -0.14
C PHE A 230 -17.81 22.53 -1.36
N GLU A 231 -17.67 21.62 -2.34
CA GLU A 231 -16.88 21.87 -3.57
C GLU A 231 -17.51 22.91 -4.52
N THR A 232 -18.84 23.10 -4.46
CA THR A 232 -19.56 23.98 -5.39
C THR A 232 -19.72 25.41 -4.86
N SER A 233 -19.41 25.66 -3.58
CA SER A 233 -19.65 26.92 -2.87
C SER A 233 -18.39 27.70 -2.61
#